data_AF-A0A972U694-F1
#
_entry.id   AF-A0A972U694-F1
#
_cell.length_a   1.000
_cell.length_b   1.000
_cell.length_c   1.000
_cell.angle_alpha   90.00
_cell.angle_beta   90.00
_cell.angle_gamma   90.00
#
_symmetry.space_group_name_H-M   'P 1'
#
loop_
_entity.id
_entity.type
_entity.pdbx_description
1 polymer ?
#
loop_
_entity_poly.entity_id
_entity_poly.type
_entity_poly.pdbx_seq_one_letter_code
_entity_poly.pdbx_strand_id
1 'polypeptide(L)'
;MRHIENLKFSKAMPLVFTEHGAIMAASVLNSSKAVGVSVFVVRAFIQLREVLAGHKELAHKIALLERKLGAHDDQILVLVEAIKQLMDPRPPPKSQANRFPPRLTSAKASMVTSQARHYDAKTFDS
;
A
#
# COMPACT_ATOMS: atom_id res chain seq x y z
N MET A 1 17.42 -25.81 -52.16
CA MET A 1 17.91 -24.47 -51.79
C MET A 1 19.36 -24.54 -51.28
N ARG A 2 20.35 -24.73 -52.17
CA ARG A 2 21.79 -24.87 -51.79
C ARG A 2 22.74 -23.99 -52.64
N HIS A 3 22.27 -22.87 -53.19
CA HIS A 3 23.12 -22.01 -54.04
C HIS A 3 23.64 -20.74 -53.34
N ILE A 4 23.16 -20.41 -52.13
CA ILE A 4 23.56 -19.19 -51.40
C ILE A 4 24.70 -19.38 -50.40
N GLU A 5 25.11 -20.62 -50.13
CA GLU A 5 26.18 -20.90 -49.15
C GLU A 5 27.56 -20.41 -49.64
N ASN A 6 27.79 -20.42 -50.95
CA ASN A 6 29.04 -19.95 -51.56
C ASN A 6 29.16 -18.41 -51.66
N LEU A 7 28.10 -17.66 -51.32
CA LEU A 7 28.11 -16.18 -51.35
C LEU A 7 28.61 -15.57 -50.03
N LYS A 8 28.67 -16.34 -48.92
CA LYS A 8 29.10 -15.84 -47.60
C LYS A 8 30.55 -15.34 -47.56
N PHE A 9 31.39 -15.81 -48.48
CA PHE A 9 32.82 -15.44 -48.57
C PHE A 9 33.24 -15.02 -49.99
N SER A 10 32.27 -14.67 -50.86
CA SER A 10 32.60 -14.24 -52.22
C SER A 10 33.29 -12.88 -52.19
N LYS A 11 34.48 -12.79 -52.80
CA LYS A 11 35.23 -11.54 -53.00
C LYS A 11 34.53 -10.58 -53.97
N ALA A 12 33.48 -11.04 -54.66
CA ALA A 12 32.68 -10.22 -55.56
C ALA A 12 31.80 -9.25 -54.75
N MET A 13 31.98 -7.96 -54.99
CA MET A 13 31.14 -6.92 -54.38
C MET A 13 29.69 -7.15 -54.82
N PRO A 14 28.71 -7.25 -53.88
CA PRO A 14 27.32 -7.36 -54.26
C PRO A 14 26.96 -6.13 -55.10
N LEU A 15 26.75 -6.32 -56.40
CA LEU A 15 26.44 -5.23 -57.34
C LEU A 15 25.06 -4.62 -57.10
N VAL A 16 24.38 -4.97 -56.00
CA VAL A 16 23.03 -4.55 -55.61
C VAL A 16 22.88 -3.03 -55.46
N PHE A 17 23.99 -2.31 -55.26
CA PHE A 17 24.01 -0.84 -55.17
C PHE A 17 24.38 -0.13 -56.47
N THR A 18 24.48 -0.86 -57.58
CA THR A 18 24.56 -0.28 -58.93
C THR A 18 23.16 -0.12 -59.51
N GLU A 19 23.00 0.72 -60.55
CA GLU A 19 21.71 0.95 -61.22
C GLU A 19 20.97 -0.35 -61.56
N HIS A 20 21.69 -1.30 -62.17
CA HIS A 20 21.16 -2.60 -62.53
C HIS A 20 20.88 -3.49 -61.30
N GLY A 21 21.70 -3.38 -60.26
CA GLY A 21 21.50 -4.08 -58.99
C GLY A 21 20.25 -3.64 -58.23
N ALA A 22 19.97 -2.33 -58.21
CA ALA A 22 18.78 -1.78 -57.60
C ALA A 22 17.50 -2.26 -58.31
N ILE A 23 17.52 -2.32 -59.64
CA ILE A 23 16.41 -2.85 -60.46
C ILE A 23 16.18 -4.34 -60.18
N MET A 24 17.25 -5.14 -60.08
CA MET A 24 17.14 -6.56 -59.74
C MET A 24 16.56 -6.76 -58.33
N ALA A 25 16.99 -5.96 -57.35
CA ALA A 25 16.44 -6.00 -56.00
C ALA A 25 14.95 -5.63 -55.99
N ALA A 26 14.56 -4.57 -56.69
CA ALA A 26 13.17 -4.15 -56.81
C ALA A 26 12.29 -5.26 -57.42
N SER A 27 12.80 -5.98 -58.42
CA SER A 27 12.10 -7.09 -59.06
C SER A 27 11.86 -8.26 -58.09
N VAL A 28 12.87 -8.61 -57.27
CA VAL A 28 12.75 -9.66 -56.24
C VAL A 28 11.76 -9.25 -55.15
N LEU A 29 11.85 -8.00 -54.69
CA LEU A 29 10.97 -7.44 -53.65
C LEU A 29 9.51 -7.31 -54.12
N ASN A 30 9.27 -7.14 -55.43
CA ASN A 30 7.94 -7.10 -56.04
C ASN A 30 7.36 -8.49 -56.35
N SER A 31 8.09 -9.58 -56.09
CA SER A 31 7.56 -10.92 -56.33
C SER A 31 6.39 -11.25 -55.41
N SER A 32 5.41 -12.01 -55.90
CA SER A 32 4.21 -12.41 -55.12
C SER A 32 4.58 -13.10 -53.79
N LYS A 33 5.69 -13.83 -53.77
CA LYS A 33 6.23 -14.46 -52.56
C LYS A 33 6.74 -13.43 -51.56
N ALA A 34 7.53 -12.44 -51.99
CA ALA A 34 8.04 -11.39 -51.12
C ALA A 34 6.90 -10.53 -50.55
N VAL A 35 5.91 -10.20 -51.38
CA VAL A 35 4.68 -9.52 -50.96
C VAL A 35 3.91 -10.37 -49.93
N GLY A 36 3.74 -11.66 -50.17
CA GLY A 36 3.08 -12.55 -49.21
C GLY A 36 3.78 -12.58 -47.84
N VAL A 37 5.12 -12.64 -47.83
CA VAL A 37 5.92 -12.62 -46.61
C VAL A 37 5.84 -11.27 -45.91
N SER A 38 5.86 -10.14 -46.62
CA SER A 38 5.79 -8.81 -46.01
C SER A 38 4.46 -8.61 -45.26
N VAL A 39 3.35 -9.03 -45.86
CA VAL A 39 2.02 -8.98 -45.22
C VAL A 39 1.97 -9.92 -44.01
N PHE A 40 2.57 -11.11 -44.09
CA PHE A 40 2.66 -12.02 -42.94
C PHE A 40 3.42 -11.40 -41.76
N VAL A 41 4.58 -10.79 -42.02
CA VAL A 41 5.41 -10.13 -41.00
C VAL A 41 4.64 -8.98 -40.34
N VAL A 42 4.00 -8.10 -41.13
CA VAL A 42 3.21 -6.98 -40.58
C VAL A 42 2.06 -7.50 -39.71
N ARG A 43 1.34 -8.55 -40.14
CA ARG A 43 0.27 -9.16 -39.33
C ARG A 43 0.77 -9.71 -38.00
N ALA A 44 1.93 -10.34 -37.97
CA ALA A 44 2.54 -10.82 -36.73
C ALA A 44 2.88 -9.67 -35.77
N PHE A 45 3.41 -8.55 -36.28
CA PHE A 45 3.69 -7.37 -35.46
C PHE A 45 2.43 -6.70 -34.92
N ILE A 46 1.34 -6.67 -35.68
CA ILE A 46 0.05 -6.15 -35.19
C ILE A 46 -0.45 -7.01 -34.03
N GLN A 47 -0.49 -8.33 -34.18
CA GLN A 47 -0.91 -9.26 -33.12
C GLN A 47 -0.04 -9.14 -31.87
N LEU A 48 1.28 -9.03 -32.03
CA LEU A 48 2.20 -8.82 -30.92
C LEU A 48 1.88 -7.52 -30.17
N ARG A 49 1.62 -6.42 -30.90
CA ARG A 49 1.25 -5.14 -30.28
C ARG A 49 -0.09 -5.20 -29.57
N GLU A 50 -1.07 -5.90 -30.12
CA GLU A 50 -2.39 -6.10 -29.50
C GLU A 50 -2.26 -6.87 -28.19
N VAL A 51 -1.49 -7.96 -28.16
CA VAL A 51 -1.21 -8.72 -26.94
C VAL A 51 -0.55 -7.82 -25.89
N LEU A 52 0.50 -7.09 -26.26
CA LEU A 52 1.19 -6.17 -25.35
C LEU A 52 0.31 -5.01 -24.87
N ALA A 53 -0.60 -4.51 -25.71
CA ALA A 53 -1.54 -3.46 -25.36
C ALA A 53 -2.64 -3.97 -24.41
N GLY A 54 -3.15 -5.19 -24.63
CA GLY A 54 -4.14 -5.82 -23.76
C GLY A 54 -3.67 -5.93 -22.32
N HIS A 55 -2.37 -6.21 -22.11
CA HIS A 55 -1.77 -6.23 -20.77
C HIS A 55 -1.66 -4.84 -20.12
N LYS A 56 -1.46 -3.77 -20.90
CA LYS A 56 -1.40 -2.39 -20.35
C LYS A 56 -2.75 -1.91 -19.85
N GLU A 57 -3.81 -2.15 -20.61
CA GLU A 57 -5.16 -1.77 -20.18
C GLU A 57 -5.60 -2.59 -18.96
N LEU A 58 -5.29 -3.89 -18.94
CA LEU A 58 -5.56 -4.77 -17.80
C LEU A 58 -4.78 -4.34 -16.55
N ALA A 59 -3.48 -4.09 -16.68
CA ALA A 59 -2.66 -3.60 -15.57
C ALA A 59 -3.16 -2.25 -15.03
N HIS A 60 -3.61 -1.36 -15.92
CA HIS A 60 -4.21 -0.09 -15.51
C HIS A 60 -5.52 -0.28 -14.74
N LYS A 61 -6.40 -1.17 -15.20
CA LYS A 61 -7.64 -1.51 -14.49
C LYS A 61 -7.36 -2.13 -13.12
N ILE A 62 -6.37 -3.02 -13.01
CA ILE A 62 -5.93 -3.62 -11.74
C ILE A 62 -5.43 -2.53 -10.79
N ALA A 63 -4.52 -1.65 -11.22
CA ALA A 63 -4.00 -0.57 -10.39
C ALA A 63 -5.10 0.40 -9.90
N LEU A 64 -6.12 0.64 -10.73
CA LEU A 64 -7.27 1.47 -10.37
C LEU A 64 -8.17 0.79 -9.33
N LEU A 65 -8.37 -0.53 -9.45
CA LEU A 65 -9.07 -1.33 -8.44
C LEU A 65 -8.31 -1.40 -7.12
N GLU A 66 -6.99 -1.63 -7.15
CA GLU A 66 -6.13 -1.64 -5.96
C GLU A 66 -6.21 -0.30 -5.20
N ARG A 67 -6.19 0.83 -5.91
CA ARG A 67 -6.36 2.16 -5.29
C ARG A 67 -7.73 2.35 -4.64
N LYS A 68 -8.80 1.91 -5.30
CA LYS A 68 -10.15 1.99 -4.74
C LYS A 68 -10.27 1.14 -3.49
N LEU A 69 -9.73 -0.08 -3.53
CA LEU A 69 -9.80 -1.01 -2.40
C LEU A 69 -8.98 -0.51 -1.22
N GLY A 70 -7.73 -0.08 -1.44
CA GLY A 70 -6.88 0.49 -0.39
C GLY A 70 -7.44 1.78 0.25
N ALA A 71 -8.22 2.57 -0.50
CA ALA A 71 -8.89 3.75 0.07
C ALA A 71 -10.00 3.40 1.08
N HIS A 72 -10.50 2.16 1.06
CA HIS A 72 -11.55 1.70 1.98
C HIS A 72 -10.98 1.01 3.22
N ASP A 73 -9.68 0.70 3.28
CA ASP A 73 -9.07 0.01 4.43
C ASP A 73 -9.23 0.83 5.73
N ASP A 74 -8.99 2.13 5.68
CA ASP A 74 -9.17 3.02 6.84
C ASP A 74 -10.63 3.08 7.30
N GLN A 75 -11.58 3.07 6.36
CA GLN A 75 -13.01 3.06 6.66
C GLN A 75 -13.45 1.73 7.29
N ILE A 76 -12.86 0.62 6.83
CA ILE A 76 -13.09 -0.71 7.39
C ILE A 76 -12.55 -0.79 8.81
N LEU A 77 -11.36 -0.24 9.08
CA LEU A 77 -10.80 -0.18 10.44
C LEU A 77 -11.70 0.59 11.40
N VAL A 78 -12.25 1.73 10.97
CA VAL A 78 -13.21 2.51 11.77
C VAL A 78 -14.50 1.73 12.03
N LEU A 79 -15.05 1.04 11.03
CA LEU A 79 -16.25 0.21 11.22
C LEU A 79 -16.01 -0.96 12.16
N VAL A 80 -14.86 -1.63 12.03
CA VAL A 80 -14.48 -2.73 12.93
C VAL A 80 -14.34 -2.24 14.37
N GLU A 81 -13.75 -1.06 14.57
CA GLU A 81 -13.65 -0.45 15.89
C GLU A 81 -15.02 -0.09 16.47
N ALA A 82 -15.92 0.48 15.66
CA ALA A 82 -17.30 0.75 16.09
C ALA A 82 -18.06 -0.52 16.47
N ILE A 83 -17.88 -1.63 15.72
CA ILE A 83 -18.48 -2.92 16.05
C ILE A 83 -17.91 -3.47 17.36
N LYS A 84 -16.59 -3.38 17.58
CA LYS A 84 -15.96 -3.81 18.85
C LYS A 84 -16.51 -3.04 20.04
N GLN A 85 -16.70 -1.73 19.91
CA GLN A 85 -17.29 -0.89 20.95
C GLN A 85 -18.74 -1.26 21.27
N LEU A 86 -19.49 -1.76 20.28
CA LEU A 86 -20.85 -2.25 20.47
C LEU A 86 -20.90 -3.65 21.11
N MET A 87 -19.86 -4.46 20.89
CA MET A 87 -19.70 -5.80 21.47
C MET A 87 -19.16 -5.79 22.90
N ASP A 88 -18.62 -4.66 23.37
CA ASP A 88 -18.06 -4.55 24.72
C ASP A 88 -19.21 -4.54 25.76
N PRO A 89 -19.28 -5.52 26.67
CA PRO A 89 -20.30 -5.51 27.70
C PRO A 89 -20.05 -4.31 28.61
N ARG A 90 -20.99 -3.35 28.64
CA ARG A 90 -20.93 -2.18 29.52
C ARG A 90 -20.42 -2.61 30.91
N PRO A 91 -19.32 -2.04 31.43
CA PRO A 91 -18.89 -2.36 32.77
C PRO A 91 -20.03 -2.00 33.74
N PRO A 92 -20.35 -2.88 34.70
CA PRO A 92 -21.45 -2.64 35.63
C PRO A 92 -21.21 -1.28 36.31
N PRO A 93 -22.26 -0.46 36.48
CA PRO A 93 -22.12 0.85 37.11
C PRO A 93 -21.43 0.65 38.45
N LYS A 94 -20.35 1.41 38.70
CA LYS A 94 -19.66 1.41 39.98
C LYS A 94 -20.67 1.83 41.04
N SER A 95 -21.18 0.84 41.77
CA SER A 95 -22.03 1.03 42.93
C SER A 95 -21.29 1.92 43.93
N GLN A 96 -21.70 3.19 44.02
CA GLN A 96 -21.49 4.00 45.23
C GLN A 96 -22.53 3.59 46.28
N ALA A 97 -22.58 2.31 46.64
CA ALA A 97 -23.29 1.86 47.81
C ALA A 97 -22.26 1.30 48.80
N ASN A 98 -22.03 2.12 49.84
CA ASN A 98 -21.47 1.80 51.17
C ASN A 98 -20.32 2.75 51.56
N ARG A 99 -20.58 4.06 51.57
CA ARG A 99 -19.85 5.00 52.45
C ARG A 99 -20.82 5.46 53.53
N PHE A 100 -20.87 4.71 54.63
CA PHE A 100 -21.48 5.20 55.86
C PHE A 100 -20.64 6.40 56.36
N PRO A 101 -21.23 7.57 56.66
CA PRO A 101 -20.49 8.65 57.31
C PRO A 101 -20.16 8.26 58.76
N PRO A 102 -18.96 8.60 59.28
CA PRO A 102 -18.63 8.34 60.68
C PRO A 102 -19.55 9.16 61.59
N ARG A 103 -20.13 8.49 62.59
CA ARG A 103 -21.04 9.07 63.59
C ARG A 103 -20.27 10.12 64.39
N LEU A 104 -20.67 11.40 64.30
CA LEU A 104 -20.16 12.45 65.17
C LEU A 104 -20.69 12.20 66.59
N THR A 105 -19.83 11.75 67.50
CA THR A 105 -20.14 11.69 68.92
C THR A 105 -19.97 13.08 69.51
N SER A 106 -21.10 13.73 69.81
CA SER A 106 -21.18 14.92 70.64
C SER A 106 -20.81 14.54 72.09
N ALA A 107 -19.54 14.65 72.46
CA ALA A 107 -19.10 14.75 73.86
C ALA A 107 -17.63 15.18 74.00
N LYS A 108 -17.25 16.32 73.42
CA LYS A 108 -16.08 17.10 73.87
C LYS A 108 -16.39 18.59 73.84
N ALA A 109 -17.36 18.97 74.67
CA ALA A 109 -17.57 20.34 75.10
C ALA A 109 -17.86 20.31 76.59
N SER A 110 -16.82 20.17 77.40
CA SER A 110 -16.72 20.51 78.83
C SER A 110 -15.24 20.33 79.16
N MET A 111 -14.47 21.42 79.19
CA MET A 111 -14.07 22.10 80.43
C MET A 111 -13.34 21.12 81.35
N VAL A 112 -12.00 21.19 81.38
CA VAL A 112 -11.28 21.97 82.40
C VAL A 112 -11.81 21.60 83.79
N THR A 113 -11.12 20.67 84.46
CA THR A 113 -10.77 20.76 85.88
C THR A 113 -9.87 19.57 86.23
N SER A 114 -8.83 19.86 87.01
CA SER A 114 -7.98 18.95 87.81
C SER A 114 -7.20 17.85 87.08
N GLN A 115 -5.89 18.02 86.96
CA GLN A 115 -4.94 17.37 87.88
C GLN A 115 -3.50 17.84 87.59
N ALA A 116 -2.76 18.12 88.68
CA ALA A 116 -1.30 18.13 88.80
C ALA A 116 -0.54 19.21 87.99
N ARG A 117 -0.17 20.37 88.56
CA ARG A 117 0.89 20.50 89.60
C ARG A 117 1.92 19.39 89.52
N HIS A 118 3.08 19.64 88.91
CA HIS A 118 4.34 19.66 89.67
C HIS A 118 5.54 20.02 88.77
N TYR A 119 6.41 20.88 89.31
CA TYR A 119 7.81 21.18 88.93
C TYR A 119 7.97 22.05 87.67
N ASP A 120 8.10 23.38 87.77
CA ASP A 120 9.11 24.19 88.48
C ASP A 120 10.50 24.06 87.86
N ALA A 121 10.94 25.13 87.18
CA ALA A 121 12.15 25.87 87.50
C ALA A 121 12.78 26.51 86.25
N LYS A 122 12.90 27.85 86.31
CA LYS A 122 14.03 28.66 85.78
C LYS A 122 14.10 28.76 84.25
N THR A 123 14.27 29.92 83.60
CA THR A 123 14.99 31.15 83.97
C THR A 123 14.46 32.31 83.13
N PHE A 124 13.93 33.32 83.83
CA PHE A 124 14.12 34.77 83.61
C PHE A 124 15.63 35.04 83.41
N ASP A 125 16.19 35.93 82.61
CA ASP A 125 15.76 37.11 81.84
C ASP A 125 16.98 37.55 81.00
N SER A 126 16.69 38.31 79.93
CA SER A 126 17.52 39.23 79.13
C SER A 126 18.58 38.68 78.18
#